data_AF-A0A5C8JPE8-F1
#
_entry.id   AF-A0A5C8JPE8-F1
#
_cell.length_a   1.000
_cell.length_b   1.000
_cell.length_c   1.000
_cell.angle_alpha   90.00
_cell.angle_beta   90.00
_cell.angle_gamma   90.00
#
_symmetry.space_group_name_H-M   'P 1'
#
loop_
_entity.id
_entity.type
_entity.pdbx_description
1 polymer ?
#
loop_
_entity_poly.entity_id
_entity_poly.type
_entity_poly.pdbx_seq_one_letter_code
_entity_poly.pdbx_strand_id
1 'polypeptide(L)'
;MEEFRIRHRAFGAFVAPFGLPLLLFLPVTTALGGILAGDGGLGLLIGIIATAALTGVLVSRYRRMVRGTVVRFSAEGVEMADTYGFLLRLPWAGIERVDVVESRMASPRRVGRPGGVQVRAGAMRSVGLVGWGEREVPLRVPGWMRAHLARVPVDPDTGLQWLGIPLGVVDPAWENGRMGEWVRHHRPDLLAS
;
A
#
# COMPACT_ATOMS: atom_id res chain seq x y z
N MET A 1 10.61 1.84 22.61
CA MET A 1 10.25 1.50 21.23
C MET A 1 8.80 1.03 21.24
N GLU A 2 7.98 1.50 20.31
CA GLU A 2 6.56 1.17 20.21
C GLU A 2 6.21 0.72 18.78
N GLU A 3 5.45 -0.37 18.64
CA GLU A 3 5.05 -0.92 17.35
C GLU A 3 3.59 -0.59 17.01
N PHE A 4 3.36 -0.18 15.76
CA PHE A 4 2.04 0.10 15.19
C PHE A 4 1.81 -0.75 13.94
N ARG A 5 0.60 -1.30 13.83
CA ARG A 5 0.17 -2.17 12.73
C ARG A 5 -1.13 -1.67 12.13
N ILE A 6 -1.35 -1.96 10.84
CA ILE A 6 -2.53 -1.50 10.10
C ILE A 6 -3.80 -1.94 10.82
N ARG A 7 -4.66 -0.99 11.17
CA ARG A 7 -5.97 -1.29 11.75
C ARG A 7 -6.89 -1.91 10.69
N HIS A 8 -7.58 -3.00 11.06
CA HIS A 8 -8.47 -3.76 10.17
C HIS A 8 -9.55 -2.94 9.44
N ARG A 9 -9.88 -1.74 9.93
CA ARG A 9 -10.92 -0.85 9.38
C ARG A 9 -10.59 -0.27 8.00
N ALA A 10 -9.36 -0.40 7.50
CA ALA A 10 -8.97 0.09 6.17
C ALA A 10 -9.43 -0.78 4.96
N PHE A 11 -10.12 -1.91 5.20
CA PHE A 11 -10.49 -2.85 4.14
C PHE A 11 -11.44 -2.24 3.09
N GLY A 12 -12.40 -1.42 3.53
CA GLY A 12 -13.36 -0.77 2.62
C GLY A 12 -12.67 0.13 1.61
N ALA A 13 -11.74 0.98 2.07
CA ALA A 13 -10.95 1.84 1.20
C ALA A 13 -10.03 1.05 0.26
N PHE A 14 -9.53 -0.11 0.69
CA PHE A 14 -8.72 -1.01 -0.13
C PHE A 14 -9.53 -1.69 -1.25
N VAL A 15 -10.77 -2.12 -0.97
CA VAL A 15 -11.62 -2.84 -1.94
C VAL A 15 -12.44 -1.90 -2.81
N ALA A 16 -12.71 -0.67 -2.39
CA ALA A 16 -13.48 0.34 -3.13
C ALA A 16 -13.15 0.43 -4.63
N PRO A 17 -11.87 0.55 -5.07
CA PRO A 17 -11.55 0.62 -6.50
C PRO A 17 -11.87 -0.66 -7.29
N PHE A 18 -12.07 -1.79 -6.60
CA PHE A 18 -12.44 -3.07 -7.20
C PHE A 18 -13.95 -3.36 -7.15
N GLY A 19 -14.75 -2.53 -6.47
CA GLY A 19 -16.18 -2.75 -6.29
C GLY A 19 -16.94 -2.82 -7.62
N LEU A 20 -16.79 -1.81 -8.49
CA LEU A 20 -17.45 -1.78 -9.80
C LEU A 20 -16.95 -2.91 -10.72
N PRO A 21 -15.62 -3.17 -10.88
CA PRO A 21 -15.15 -4.33 -11.62
C PRO A 21 -15.69 -5.66 -11.10
N LEU A 22 -15.76 -5.88 -9.78
CA LEU A 22 -16.32 -7.10 -9.20
C LEU A 22 -17.82 -7.22 -9.48
N LEU A 23 -18.55 -6.12 -9.39
CA LEU A 23 -19.98 -6.07 -9.69
C LEU A 23 -20.28 -6.38 -11.15
N LEU A 24 -19.45 -5.92 -12.09
CA LEU A 24 -19.57 -6.21 -13.52
C LEU A 24 -19.05 -7.61 -13.89
N PHE A 25 -18.09 -8.14 -13.13
CA PHE A 25 -17.52 -9.46 -13.39
C PHE A 25 -18.54 -10.57 -13.22
N LEU A 26 -19.42 -10.48 -12.22
CA LEU A 26 -20.48 -11.46 -11.97
C LEU A 26 -21.44 -11.63 -13.17
N PRO A 27 -22.14 -10.60 -13.68
CA PRO A 27 -23.04 -10.77 -14.81
C PRO A 27 -22.32 -11.18 -16.09
N VAL A 28 -21.09 -10.71 -16.32
CA VAL A 28 -20.28 -11.10 -17.49
C VAL A 28 -19.93 -12.59 -17.44
N THR A 29 -19.44 -13.08 -16.31
CA THR A 29 -19.09 -14.51 -16.15
C THR A 29 -20.32 -15.41 -16.13
N THR A 30 -21.43 -14.95 -15.56
CA THR A 30 -22.72 -15.65 -15.63
C THR A 30 -23.23 -15.78 -17.06
N ALA A 31 -23.20 -14.70 -17.85
CA ALA A 31 -23.63 -14.73 -19.24
C ALA A 31 -22.72 -15.64 -20.10
N LEU A 32 -21.40 -15.53 -19.94
CA LEU A 32 -20.44 -16.40 -20.61
C LEU A 32 -20.64 -17.87 -20.24
N GLY A 33 -20.81 -18.18 -18.95
CA GLY A 33 -21.06 -19.54 -18.47
C GLY A 33 -22.37 -20.10 -19.03
N GLY A 34 -23.44 -19.30 -19.07
CA GLY A 34 -24.72 -19.71 -19.63
C GLY A 34 -24.66 -19.98 -21.14
N ILE A 35 -23.95 -19.15 -21.89
CA ILE A 35 -23.75 -19.35 -23.34
C ILE A 35 -22.93 -20.63 -23.61
N LEU A 36 -21.84 -20.84 -22.86
CA LEU A 36 -20.94 -21.97 -23.09
C LEU A 36 -21.50 -23.31 -22.59
N ALA A 37 -22.25 -23.29 -21.49
CA ALA A 37 -22.85 -24.50 -20.91
C ALA A 37 -24.24 -24.81 -21.47
N GLY A 38 -24.87 -23.85 -22.18
CA GLY A 38 -26.25 -23.98 -22.67
C GLY A 38 -27.32 -23.98 -21.57
N ASP A 39 -26.93 -23.69 -20.31
CA ASP A 39 -27.80 -23.68 -19.15
C ASP A 39 -27.55 -22.45 -18.28
N GLY A 40 -28.62 -21.68 -18.01
CA GLY A 40 -28.58 -20.51 -17.15
C GLY A 40 -28.25 -20.83 -15.69
N GLY A 41 -28.62 -22.01 -15.20
CA GLY A 41 -28.29 -22.47 -13.85
C GLY A 41 -26.78 -22.68 -13.67
N LEU A 42 -26.16 -23.43 -14.58
CA LEU A 42 -24.71 -23.59 -14.64
C LEU A 42 -23.96 -22.27 -14.85
N GLY A 43 -24.48 -21.38 -15.68
CA GLY A 43 -23.92 -20.03 -15.87
C GLY A 43 -23.83 -19.25 -14.56
N LEU A 44 -24.92 -19.20 -13.79
CA LEU A 44 -24.96 -18.51 -12.50
C LEU A 44 -23.97 -19.13 -11.51
N LEU A 45 -23.87 -20.45 -11.45
CA LEU A 45 -22.93 -21.16 -10.58
C LEU A 45 -21.48 -20.79 -10.90
N ILE A 46 -21.12 -20.78 -12.19
CA ILE A 46 -19.78 -20.36 -12.65
C ILE A 46 -19.49 -18.92 -12.25
N GLY A 47 -20.45 -18.00 -12.44
CA GLY A 47 -20.28 -16.60 -12.09
C GLY A 47 -20.04 -16.39 -10.60
N ILE A 48 -20.80 -17.08 -9.74
CA ILE A 48 -20.65 -17.04 -8.28
C ILE A 48 -19.26 -17.57 -7.88
N ILE A 49 -18.86 -18.74 -8.40
CA ILE A 49 -17.56 -19.35 -8.07
C ILE A 49 -16.41 -18.45 -8.49
N ALA A 50 -16.44 -17.91 -9.71
CA ALA A 50 -15.40 -17.03 -10.24
C ALA A 50 -15.29 -15.73 -9.40
N THR A 51 -16.43 -15.13 -9.05
CA THR A 51 -16.49 -13.91 -8.24
C THR A 51 -15.99 -14.16 -6.81
N ALA A 52 -16.37 -15.29 -6.21
CA ALA A 52 -15.91 -15.69 -4.88
C ALA A 52 -14.39 -15.94 -4.87
N ALA A 53 -13.85 -16.61 -5.90
CA ALA A 53 -12.42 -16.85 -6.04
C ALA A 53 -11.62 -15.53 -6.13
N LEU A 54 -12.07 -14.60 -6.97
CA LEU A 54 -11.42 -13.29 -7.12
C LEU A 54 -11.47 -12.48 -5.82
N THR A 55 -12.62 -12.46 -5.16
CA THR A 55 -12.79 -11.83 -3.84
C THR A 55 -11.86 -12.44 -2.80
N GLY A 56 -11.73 -13.77 -2.78
CA GLY A 56 -10.80 -14.49 -1.90
C GLY A 56 -9.33 -14.11 -2.13
N VAL A 57 -8.92 -13.90 -3.40
CA VAL A 57 -7.57 -13.41 -3.72
C VAL A 57 -7.35 -12.00 -3.18
N LEU A 58 -8.32 -11.08 -3.32
CA LEU A 58 -8.22 -9.73 -2.78
C LEU A 58 -8.10 -9.74 -1.25
N VAL A 59 -8.95 -10.51 -0.57
CA VAL A 59 -8.92 -10.66 0.89
C VAL A 59 -7.58 -11.25 1.35
N SER A 60 -7.08 -12.27 0.67
CA SER A 60 -5.78 -12.89 0.99
C SER A 60 -4.63 -11.90 0.85
N ARG A 61 -4.61 -11.10 -0.23
CA ARG A 61 -3.61 -10.05 -0.43
C ARG A 61 -3.67 -8.96 0.63
N TYR A 62 -4.88 -8.50 0.96
CA TYR A 62 -5.08 -7.51 2.02
C TYR A 62 -4.58 -8.04 3.37
N ARG A 63 -4.95 -9.28 3.73
CA ARG A 63 -4.50 -9.90 4.99
C ARG A 63 -2.99 -10.04 5.06
N ARG A 64 -2.32 -10.37 3.95
CA ARG A 64 -0.85 -10.42 3.90
C ARG A 64 -0.24 -9.03 4.14
N MET A 65 -0.76 -8.02 3.46
CA MET A 65 -0.31 -6.63 3.62
C MET A 65 -0.47 -6.14 5.07
N VAL A 66 -1.65 -6.31 5.66
CA VAL A 66 -1.94 -5.90 7.05
C VAL A 66 -1.02 -6.57 8.06
N ARG A 67 -0.69 -7.85 7.85
CA ARG A 67 0.18 -8.60 8.77
C ARG A 67 1.66 -8.25 8.62
N GLY A 68 2.10 -7.94 7.40
CA GLY A 68 3.50 -7.72 7.09
C GLY A 68 3.96 -6.26 7.20
N THR A 69 3.06 -5.29 7.19
CA THR A 69 3.41 -3.88 7.36
C THR A 69 3.43 -3.51 8.85
N VAL A 70 4.60 -3.12 9.34
CA VAL A 70 4.82 -2.70 10.73
C VAL A 70 5.57 -1.38 10.74
N VAL A 71 5.08 -0.41 11.52
CA VAL A 71 5.78 0.84 11.79
C VAL A 71 6.25 0.83 13.24
N ARG A 72 7.50 1.21 13.49
CA ARG A 72 8.09 1.28 14.82
C ARG A 72 8.54 2.68 15.12
N PHE A 73 8.24 3.16 16.31
CA PHE A 73 8.72 4.44 16.82
C PHE A 73 9.72 4.17 17.94
N SER A 74 10.87 4.81 17.86
CA SER A 74 11.94 4.73 18.86
C SER A 74 12.46 6.13 19.19
N ALA A 75 13.39 6.23 20.14
CA ALA A 75 14.04 7.50 20.43
C ALA A 75 14.94 7.98 19.27
N GLU A 76 15.34 7.09 18.36
CA GLU A 76 16.20 7.39 17.21
C GLU A 76 15.38 7.91 16.02
N GLY A 77 14.16 7.37 15.83
CA GLY A 77 13.33 7.75 14.71
C GLY A 77 12.11 6.86 14.50
N VAL A 78 11.69 6.81 13.25
CA VAL A 78 10.56 6.00 12.77
C VAL A 78 11.07 5.00 11.75
N GLU A 79 10.74 3.73 11.97
CA GLU A 79 11.05 2.66 11.04
C GLU A 79 9.77 2.08 10.44
N MET A 80 9.81 1.67 9.18
CA MET A 80 8.73 0.94 8.55
C MET A 80 9.28 -0.28 7.82
N ALA A 81 8.77 -1.46 8.18
CA ALA A 81 8.98 -2.69 7.46
C ALA A 81 7.71 -3.07 6.70
N ASP A 82 7.84 -3.53 5.45
CA ASP A 82 6.72 -4.01 4.65
C ASP A 82 6.73 -5.53 4.44
N THR A 83 5.65 -6.06 3.85
CA THR A 83 5.52 -7.50 3.55
C THR A 83 6.52 -8.01 2.51
N TYR A 84 7.18 -7.13 1.76
CA TYR A 84 8.10 -7.47 0.68
C TYR A 84 9.57 -7.38 1.11
N GLY A 85 9.85 -6.98 2.37
CA GLY A 85 11.19 -6.87 2.92
C GLY A 85 11.85 -5.52 2.67
N PHE A 86 11.09 -4.48 2.31
CA PHE A 86 11.59 -3.12 2.39
C PHE A 86 11.65 -2.68 3.85
N LEU A 87 12.77 -2.07 4.23
CA LEU A 87 12.93 -1.38 5.50
C LEU A 87 13.24 0.08 5.21
N LEU A 88 12.42 0.98 5.76
CA LEU A 88 12.63 2.42 5.72
C LEU A 88 12.96 2.88 7.13
N ARG A 89 13.98 3.73 7.28
CA ARG A 89 14.33 4.36 8.55
C ARG A 89 14.38 5.87 8.35
N LEU A 90 13.59 6.61 9.12
CA LEU A 90 13.64 8.07 9.20
C LEU A 90 14.10 8.46 10.59
N PRO A 91 15.35 8.93 10.78
CA PRO A 91 15.77 9.50 12.04
C PRO A 91 14.96 10.77 12.33
N TRP A 92 14.65 11.06 13.60
CA TRP A 92 13.85 12.25 13.97
C TRP A 92 14.42 13.56 13.42
N ALA A 93 15.75 13.69 13.41
CA ALA A 93 16.46 14.85 12.87
C ALA A 93 16.33 14.98 11.34
N GLY A 94 16.12 13.88 10.62
CA GLY A 94 16.00 13.85 9.17
C GLY A 94 14.58 14.08 8.65
N ILE A 95 13.56 14.12 9.51
CA ILE A 95 12.17 14.37 9.08
C ILE A 95 12.02 15.86 8.73
N GLU A 96 11.53 16.19 7.56
CA GLU A 96 11.38 17.59 7.15
C GLU A 96 9.95 18.09 7.29
N ARG A 97 8.97 17.23 6.99
CA ARG A 97 7.56 17.61 7.00
C ARG A 97 6.61 16.44 7.14
N VAL A 98 5.36 16.76 7.48
CA VAL A 98 4.20 15.90 7.30
C VAL A 98 3.58 16.22 5.93
N ASP A 99 3.45 15.23 5.06
CA ASP A 99 2.96 15.43 3.68
C ASP A 99 2.29 14.15 3.14
N VAL A 100 1.66 14.25 1.97
CA VAL A 100 1.07 13.12 1.27
C VAL A 100 2.17 12.23 0.69
N VAL A 101 2.28 11.02 1.23
CA VAL A 101 3.20 9.98 0.76
C VAL A 101 2.51 9.10 -0.28
N GLU A 102 3.09 9.01 -1.48
CA GLU A 102 2.68 8.06 -2.51
C GLU A 102 3.32 6.69 -2.29
N SER A 103 2.51 5.72 -1.89
CA SER A 103 2.89 4.31 -1.80
C SER A 103 2.55 3.59 -3.10
N ARG A 104 3.56 3.09 -3.81
CA ARG A 104 3.38 2.26 -5.01
C ARG A 104 3.65 0.80 -4.66
N MET A 105 2.74 -0.10 -5.03
CA MET A 105 2.99 -1.52 -4.88
C MET A 105 4.23 -1.93 -5.68
N ALA A 106 5.06 -2.80 -5.11
CA ALA A 106 6.25 -3.38 -5.77
C ALA A 106 5.94 -4.22 -7.02
N SER A 107 4.68 -4.40 -7.37
CA SER A 107 4.25 -5.11 -8.57
C SER A 107 3.00 -4.45 -9.18
N PRO A 108 3.14 -3.31 -9.89
CA PRO A 108 2.10 -2.79 -10.76
C PRO A 108 2.10 -3.68 -12.00
N ARG A 109 1.60 -4.91 -11.85
CA ARG A 109 1.26 -5.71 -13.03
C ARG A 109 0.20 -4.92 -13.78
N ARG A 110 0.48 -4.58 -15.04
CA ARG A 110 -0.58 -4.18 -15.97
C ARG A 110 -1.53 -5.37 -16.05
N VAL A 111 -2.75 -5.22 -15.54
CA VAL A 111 -3.78 -6.24 -15.69
C VAL A 111 -4.55 -5.86 -16.94
N GLY A 112 -4.40 -6.66 -18.00
CA GLY A 112 -5.06 -6.46 -19.30
C GLY A 112 -4.32 -7.14 -20.46
N ARG A 113 -5.05 -7.52 -21.51
CA ARG A 113 -4.47 -8.00 -22.78
C ARG A 113 -3.94 -6.80 -23.60
N PRO A 114 -2.90 -6.97 -24.44
CA PRO A 114 -2.59 -6.02 -25.50
C PRO A 114 -3.85 -5.78 -26.35
N GLY A 115 -4.29 -4.53 -26.49
CA GLY A 115 -5.53 -4.17 -27.19
C GLY A 115 -6.79 -4.01 -26.33
N GLY A 116 -6.72 -4.23 -25.00
CA GLY A 116 -7.82 -3.99 -24.06
C GLY A 116 -7.54 -2.86 -23.04
N VAL A 117 -8.53 -2.54 -22.21
CA VAL A 117 -8.40 -1.56 -21.11
C VAL A 117 -7.32 -2.04 -20.14
N GLN A 118 -6.20 -1.31 -20.09
CA GLN A 118 -5.13 -1.58 -19.12
C GLN A 118 -5.46 -0.87 -17.82
N VAL A 119 -5.82 -1.64 -16.79
CA VAL A 119 -6.02 -1.08 -15.45
C VAL A 119 -4.68 -1.04 -14.74
N ARG A 120 -4.21 0.18 -14.44
CA ARG A 120 -3.07 0.39 -13.52
C ARG A 120 -3.61 0.49 -12.11
N ALA A 121 -3.14 -0.36 -11.20
CA ALA A 121 -3.31 -0.09 -9.78
C ALA A 121 -2.58 1.23 -9.48
N GLY A 122 -3.34 2.27 -9.11
CA GLY A 122 -2.80 3.58 -8.78
C GLY A 122 -1.93 3.55 -7.53
N ALA A 123 -1.12 4.59 -7.32
CA ALA A 123 -0.43 4.79 -6.05
C ALA A 123 -1.46 5.04 -4.94
N MET A 124 -1.28 4.39 -3.78
CA MET A 124 -2.05 4.75 -2.58
C MET A 124 -1.44 6.02 -2.00
N ARG A 125 -2.27 7.03 -1.74
CA ARG A 125 -1.87 8.29 -1.13
C ARG A 125 -2.34 8.33 0.31
N SER A 126 -1.46 8.68 1.23
CA SER A 126 -1.79 8.89 2.63
C SER A 126 -0.84 9.89 3.25
N VAL A 127 -1.32 10.68 4.21
CA VAL A 127 -0.49 11.57 5.00
C VAL A 127 0.52 10.76 5.82
N GLY A 128 1.76 11.23 5.89
CA GLY A 128 2.84 10.58 6.60
C GLY A 128 4.05 11.49 6.80
N LEU A 129 5.14 10.92 7.28
CA LEU A 129 6.40 11.63 7.51
C LEU A 129 7.25 11.59 6.24
N VAL A 130 7.87 12.72 5.89
CA VAL A 130 8.76 12.83 4.73
C VAL A 130 10.06 13.48 5.15
N GLY A 131 11.18 12.95 4.68
CA GLY A 131 12.50 13.50 4.97
C GLY A 131 13.65 12.66 4.43
N TRP A 132 14.83 12.90 4.98
CA TRP A 132 16.06 12.19 4.67
C TRP A 132 16.23 10.97 5.59
N GLY A 133 16.45 9.80 4.99
CA GLY A 133 16.60 8.57 5.76
C GLY A 133 17.23 7.44 4.96
N GLU A 134 17.22 6.26 5.56
CA GLU A 134 17.79 5.05 4.98
C GLU A 134 16.72 4.14 4.42
N ARG A 135 17.08 3.43 3.35
CA ARG A 135 16.23 2.42 2.74
C ARG A 135 17.05 1.16 2.48
N GLU A 136 16.66 0.07 3.13
CA GLU A 136 17.12 -1.25 2.75
C GLU A 136 16.13 -1.85 1.73
N VAL A 137 16.67 -2.25 0.59
CA VAL A 137 15.91 -2.80 -0.53
C VAL A 137 16.17 -4.31 -0.58
N PRO A 138 15.14 -5.16 -0.67
CA PRO A 138 15.34 -6.61 -0.73
C PRO A 138 16.06 -7.00 -2.03
N LEU A 139 16.87 -8.07 -1.98
CA LEU A 139 17.68 -8.54 -3.11
C LEU A 139 16.87 -8.76 -4.40
N ARG A 140 15.60 -9.17 -4.26
CA ARG A 140 14.69 -9.48 -5.39
C ARG A 140 13.65 -8.38 -5.58
N VAL A 141 14.09 -7.19 -5.99
CA VAL A 141 13.20 -6.14 -6.52
C VAL A 141 13.07 -6.20 -8.04
N PRO A 142 11.87 -6.00 -8.60
CA PRO A 142 11.67 -5.86 -10.05
C PRO A 142 12.49 -4.71 -10.64
N GLY A 143 12.98 -4.86 -11.87
CA GLY A 143 13.85 -3.87 -12.51
C GLY A 143 13.24 -2.47 -12.62
N TRP A 144 11.94 -2.36 -12.87
CA TRP A 144 11.25 -1.06 -12.92
C TRP A 144 11.26 -0.34 -11.55
N MET A 145 11.17 -1.09 -10.44
CA MET A 145 11.23 -0.52 -9.09
C MET A 145 12.66 -0.09 -8.79
N ARG A 146 13.66 -0.89 -9.14
CA ARG A 146 15.07 -0.50 -9.02
C ARG A 146 15.38 0.79 -9.79
N ALA A 147 14.89 0.90 -11.03
CA ALA A 147 15.03 2.11 -11.84
C ALA A 147 14.29 3.32 -11.25
N HIS A 148 13.16 3.10 -10.58
CA HIS A 148 12.45 4.16 -9.87
C HIS A 148 13.21 4.63 -8.62
N LEU A 149 13.70 3.69 -7.81
CA LEU A 149 14.48 3.98 -6.60
C LEU A 149 15.80 4.68 -6.92
N ALA A 150 16.44 4.37 -8.05
CA ALA A 150 17.64 5.05 -8.52
C ALA A 150 17.43 6.52 -8.90
N ARG A 151 16.18 6.98 -9.04
CA ARG A 151 15.83 8.39 -9.32
C ARG A 151 15.47 9.17 -8.06
N VAL A 152 15.41 8.51 -6.91
CA VAL A 152 15.11 9.16 -5.64
C VAL A 152 16.30 10.06 -5.27
N PRO A 153 16.07 11.31 -4.86
CA PRO A 153 17.14 12.19 -4.42
C PRO A 153 17.98 11.55 -3.32
N VAL A 154 19.30 11.72 -3.43
CA VAL A 154 20.29 11.31 -2.43
C VAL A 154 21.00 12.58 -1.99
N ASP A 155 21.06 12.80 -0.68
CA ASP A 155 21.85 13.86 -0.08
C ASP A 155 23.35 13.59 -0.38
N PRO A 156 24.06 14.52 -1.04
CA PRO A 156 25.45 14.32 -1.41
C PRO A 156 26.41 14.26 -0.22
N ASP A 157 26.04 14.88 0.91
CA ASP A 157 26.91 15.00 2.08
C ASP A 157 26.74 13.81 3.02
N THR A 158 25.50 13.33 3.18
CA THR A 158 25.17 12.25 4.13
C THR A 158 24.91 10.90 3.47
N GLY A 159 24.64 10.87 2.17
CA GLY A 159 24.22 9.67 1.44
C GLY A 159 22.78 9.22 1.75
N LEU A 160 22.04 9.98 2.55
CA LEU A 160 20.65 9.67 2.89
C LEU A 160 19.72 9.85 1.69
N GLN A 161 18.65 9.07 1.64
CA GLN A 161 17.66 9.12 0.57
C GLN A 161 16.43 9.92 1.00
N TRP A 162 15.86 10.69 0.07
CA TRP A 162 14.56 11.31 0.26
C TRP A 162 13.45 10.26 0.26
N LEU A 163 12.79 10.03 1.38
CA LEU A 163 11.77 9.00 1.51
C LEU A 163 10.61 9.42 2.42
N GLY A 164 9.51 8.69 2.32
CA GLY A 164 8.33 8.93 3.13
C GLY A 164 7.82 7.65 3.79
N ILE A 165 7.36 7.77 5.04
CA ILE A 165 6.67 6.72 5.79
C ILE A 165 5.18 7.07 5.86
N PRO A 166 4.30 6.35 5.14
CA PRO A 166 2.87 6.60 5.04
C PRO A 166 2.11 6.18 6.32
N LEU A 167 2.15 6.99 7.39
CA LEU A 167 1.49 6.68 8.66
C LEU A 167 -0.04 6.53 8.54
N GLY A 168 -0.67 7.27 7.62
CA GLY A 168 -2.11 7.18 7.35
C GLY A 168 -2.56 5.82 6.81
N VAL A 169 -1.65 4.99 6.29
CA VAL A 169 -1.96 3.59 5.93
C VAL A 169 -2.16 2.73 7.18
N VAL A 170 -1.49 3.07 8.28
CA VAL A 170 -1.57 2.36 9.57
C VAL A 170 -2.81 2.80 10.35
N ASP A 171 -2.95 4.11 10.52
CA ASP A 171 -4.12 4.75 11.12
C ASP A 171 -4.42 6.07 10.39
N PRO A 172 -5.58 6.21 9.72
CA PRO A 172 -5.95 7.47 9.07
C PRO A 172 -6.01 8.68 9.99
N ALA A 173 -6.20 8.48 11.30
CA ALA A 173 -6.24 9.52 12.32
C ALA A 173 -4.98 9.49 13.22
N TRP A 174 -3.84 9.01 12.69
CA TRP A 174 -2.61 8.81 13.45
C TRP A 174 -2.15 10.05 14.22
N GLU A 175 -2.36 11.25 13.67
CA GLU A 175 -2.01 12.55 14.26
C GLU A 175 -2.68 12.77 15.62
N ASN A 176 -3.89 12.24 15.80
CA ASN A 176 -4.67 12.36 17.03
C ASN A 176 -4.45 11.19 18.00
N GLY A 177 -3.63 10.21 17.62
CA GLY A 177 -3.36 9.02 18.42
C GLY A 177 -1.92 8.99 18.97
N ARG A 178 -1.54 7.80 19.47
CA ARG A 178 -0.20 7.55 20.04
C ARG A 178 0.94 7.82 19.07
N MET A 179 0.76 7.56 17.77
CA MET A 179 1.76 7.93 16.76
C MET A 179 1.98 9.44 16.71
N GLY A 180 0.90 10.23 16.74
CA GLY A 180 0.97 11.69 16.82
C GLY A 180 1.59 12.18 18.12
N GLU A 181 1.41 11.49 19.25
CA GLU A 181 2.09 11.81 20.52
C GLU A 181 3.61 11.66 20.39
N TRP A 182 4.09 10.58 19.76
CA TRP A 182 5.51 10.42 19.46
C TRP A 182 6.05 11.54 18.59
N VAL A 183 5.34 11.89 17.51
CA VAL A 183 5.74 12.99 16.63
C VAL A 183 5.76 14.32 17.38
N ARG A 184 4.73 14.64 18.19
CA ARG A 184 4.72 15.85 19.02
C ARG A 184 5.86 15.89 20.04
N HIS A 185 6.25 14.74 20.59
CA HIS A 185 7.32 14.67 21.58
C HIS A 185 8.70 14.94 20.97
N HIS A 186 9.00 14.34 19.82
CA HIS A 186 10.32 14.45 19.19
C HIS A 186 10.45 15.58 18.17
N ARG A 187 9.34 15.95 17.52
CA ARG A 187 9.24 16.94 16.45
C ARG A 187 7.95 17.75 16.57
N PRO A 188 7.79 18.54 17.66
CA PRO A 188 6.60 19.34 17.89
C PRO A 188 6.33 20.35 16.77
N ASP A 189 7.38 20.81 16.09
CA ASP A 189 7.34 21.72 14.95
C ASP A 189 6.52 21.19 13.77
N LEU A 190 6.43 19.87 13.61
CA LEU A 190 5.78 19.24 12.46
C LEU A 190 4.25 19.21 12.53
N LEU A 191 3.67 19.40 13.72
CA LEU A 191 2.22 19.30 13.97
C LEU A 191 1.64 20.58 14.60
N ALA A 192 2.41 21.65 14.65
CA ALA A 192 2.01 22.93 15.25
C ALA A 192 1.34 23.89 14.25
N SER A 193 1.10 23.47 13.01
CA SER A 193 0.52 24.24 11.91
C SER A 193 -0.98 24.02 11.74
#